data_AF-A0A6J7EFQ0-F1
#
_entry.id   AF-A0A6J7EFQ0-F1
#
_cell.length_a   1.000
_cell.length_b   1.000
_cell.length_c   1.000
_cell.angle_alpha   90.00
_cell.angle_beta   90.00
_cell.angle_gamma   90.00
#
_symmetry.space_group_name_H-M   'P 1'
#
loop_
_entity.id
_entity.type
_entity.pdbx_description
1 polymer ?
#
loop_
_entity_poly.entity_id
_entity_poly.type
_entity_poly.pdbx_seq_one_letter_code
_entity_poly.pdbx_strand_id
1 'polypeptide(L)'
;MAEGDARRLADLLGLTDDELCEALGATPLDLISGDADSLTAVPILTELLREAEEAAGEKLLRRWVRTGGPAGVPVELLVARNYIGFEDALGALSERGFVIRGGGA
;
A
#
# COMPACT_ATOMS: atom_id res chain seq x y z
N MET A 1 13.09 7.18 17.65
CA MET A 1 11.75 6.58 17.75
C MET A 1 11.56 5.87 16.43
N ALA A 2 11.44 4.55 16.43
CA ALA A 2 11.21 3.83 15.19
C ALA A 2 9.84 4.29 14.68
N GLU A 3 9.81 4.95 13.53
CA GLU A 3 8.59 5.25 12.82
C GLU A 3 7.96 3.89 12.50
N GLY A 4 6.79 3.58 13.09
CA GLY A 4 6.19 2.24 13.01
C GLY A 4 5.97 1.81 11.55
N ASP A 5 6.02 0.51 11.28
CA ASP A 5 5.86 -0.06 9.94
C ASP A 5 4.53 0.37 9.31
N ALA A 6 3.47 0.54 10.11
CA ALA A 6 2.20 1.11 9.65
C ALA A 6 2.35 2.54 9.07
N ARG A 7 3.16 3.40 9.69
CA ARG A 7 3.41 4.77 9.22
C ARG A 7 4.24 4.78 7.95
N ARG A 8 5.23 3.89 7.88
CA ARG A 8 6.05 3.68 6.68
C ARG A 8 5.20 3.22 5.50
N LEU A 9 4.25 2.32 5.73
CA LEU A 9 3.27 1.86 4.75
C LEU A 9 2.44 3.02 4.19
N ALA A 10 1.96 3.89 5.07
CA ALA A 10 1.22 5.08 4.67
C ALA A 10 2.07 6.05 3.85
N ASP A 11 3.32 6.28 4.24
CA ASP A 11 4.22 7.13 3.46
C ASP A 11 4.53 6.50 2.08
N LEU A 12 4.86 5.21 2.05
CA LEU A 12 5.18 4.48 0.82
C LEU A 12 4.04 4.53 -0.20
N LEU A 13 2.80 4.35 0.26
CA LEU A 13 1.61 4.37 -0.60
C LEU A 13 1.03 5.78 -0.77
N GLY A 14 1.40 6.74 0.06
CA GLY A 14 0.76 8.07 0.10
C GLY A 14 -0.68 8.01 0.59
N LEU A 15 -0.95 7.17 1.59
CA LEU A 15 -2.24 7.07 2.29
C LEU A 15 -2.35 8.17 3.34
N THR A 16 -3.58 8.63 3.56
CA THR A 16 -3.92 9.46 4.72
C THR A 16 -4.06 8.59 5.97
N ASP A 17 -3.98 9.22 7.14
CA ASP A 17 -4.19 8.55 8.43
C ASP A 17 -5.55 7.83 8.52
N ASP A 18 -6.59 8.42 7.92
CA ASP A 18 -7.95 7.87 7.88
C ASP A 18 -8.02 6.62 7.00
N GLU A 19 -7.47 6.69 5.79
CA GLU A 19 -7.37 5.54 4.87
C GLU A 19 -6.53 4.41 5.49
N LEU A 20 -5.45 4.73 6.21
CA LEU A 20 -4.62 3.75 6.91
C LEU A 20 -5.39 3.07 8.05
N CYS A 21 -6.14 3.84 8.85
CA CYS A 21 -7.01 3.30 9.89
C CYS A 21 -8.04 2.33 9.32
N GLU A 22 -8.77 2.74 8.28
CA GLU A 22 -9.75 1.88 7.62
C GLU A 22 -9.10 0.63 7.03
N ALA A 23 -7.96 0.79 6.36
CA ALA A 23 -7.24 -0.29 5.72
C ALA A 23 -6.72 -1.34 6.69
N LEU A 24 -6.21 -0.91 7.85
CA LEU A 24 -5.74 -1.81 8.89
C LEU A 24 -6.87 -2.29 9.81
N GLY A 25 -8.06 -1.67 9.74
CA GLY A 25 -9.11 -1.85 10.75
C GLY A 25 -8.70 -1.35 12.14
N ALA A 26 -7.77 -0.39 12.18
CA ALA A 26 -7.21 0.19 13.40
C ALA A 26 -7.92 1.51 13.73
N THR A 27 -7.89 1.93 15.00
CA THR A 27 -8.37 3.26 15.38
C THR A 27 -7.25 4.30 15.29
N PRO A 28 -7.57 5.60 15.25
CA PRO A 28 -6.56 6.65 15.33
C PRO A 28 -5.71 6.56 16.60
N LEU A 29 -6.29 6.02 17.69
CA LEU A 29 -5.57 5.80 18.94
C LEU A 29 -4.53 4.69 18.77
N ASP A 30 -4.85 3.61 18.06
CA ASP A 30 -3.91 2.52 17.76
C ASP A 30 -2.72 3.01 16.92
N LEU A 31 -2.94 3.95 15.99
CA LEU A 31 -1.86 4.58 15.21
C LEU A 31 -0.94 5.44 16.09
N ILE A 32 -1.51 6.22 17.01
CA ILE A 32 -0.73 7.11 17.90
C ILE A 32 0.03 6.27 18.95
N SER A 33 -0.60 5.21 19.45
CA SER A 33 -0.02 4.30 20.45
C SER A 33 0.97 3.30 19.84
N GLY A 34 0.97 3.11 18.52
CA GLY A 34 1.80 2.13 17.82
C GLY A 34 1.24 0.70 17.86
N ASP A 35 0.03 0.50 18.38
CA ASP A 35 -0.63 -0.81 18.46
C ASP A 35 -0.99 -1.34 17.07
N ALA A 36 -1.24 -0.44 16.11
CA ALA A 36 -1.48 -0.79 14.71
C ALA A 36 -0.34 -1.62 14.10
N ASP A 37 0.89 -1.43 14.58
CA ASP A 37 2.08 -2.18 14.15
C ASP A 37 2.04 -3.66 14.55
N SER A 38 1.34 -3.98 15.66
CA SER A 38 1.17 -5.35 16.15
C SER A 38 0.13 -6.14 15.36
N LEU A 39 -0.60 -5.50 14.45
CA LEU A 39 -1.55 -6.18 13.57
C LEU A 39 -0.79 -7.07 12.60
N THR A 40 -1.16 -8.34 12.53
CA THR A 40 -0.54 -9.32 11.61
C THR A 40 -0.56 -8.87 10.15
N ALA A 41 -1.53 -8.04 9.76
CA ALA A 41 -1.61 -7.46 8.42
C ALA A 41 -0.43 -6.54 8.08
N VAL A 42 0.11 -5.79 9.04
CA VAL A 42 1.19 -4.81 8.81
C VAL A 42 2.46 -5.48 8.27
N PRO A 43 3.09 -6.47 8.94
CA PRO A 43 4.31 -7.08 8.43
C PRO A 43 4.09 -7.82 7.10
N ILE A 44 2.90 -8.38 6.86
CA ILE A 44 2.56 -9.04 5.58
C ILE A 44 2.52 -8.01 4.45
N LEU A 45 1.81 -6.89 4.66
CA LEU A 45 1.71 -5.82 3.67
C LEU A 45 3.06 -5.14 3.43
N THR A 46 3.86 -4.92 4.48
CA THR A 46 5.19 -4.34 4.35
C THR A 46 6.11 -5.22 3.50
N GLU A 47 6.12 -6.54 3.71
CA GLU A 47 6.93 -7.45 2.89
C GLU A 47 6.44 -7.51 1.44
N LEU A 48 5.12 -7.62 1.24
CA LEU A 48 4.52 -7.64 -0.10
C LEU A 48 4.85 -6.35 -0.89
N LEU A 49 4.80 -5.20 -0.22
CA LEU A 49 5.09 -3.91 -0.83
C LEU A 49 6.58 -3.67 -1.04
N ARG A 50 7.45 -4.27 -0.22
CA ARG A 50 8.89 -4.16 -0.36
C ARG A 50 9.35 -4.70 -1.71
N GLU A 51 8.89 -5.88 -2.09
CA GLU A 51 9.21 -6.46 -3.41
C GLU A 51 8.73 -5.56 -4.56
N ALA A 52 7.53 -5.01 -4.41
CA ALA A 52 6.97 -4.09 -5.40
C ALA A 52 7.70 -2.74 -5.43
N GLU A 53 8.18 -2.24 -4.30
CA GLU A 53 8.97 -1.02 -4.19
C GLU A 53 10.32 -1.22 -4.89
N GLU A 54 10.98 -2.35 -4.67
CA GLU A 54 12.26 -2.67 -5.32
C GLU A 54 12.10 -2.79 -6.86
N ALA A 55 10.97 -3.31 -7.34
CA ALA A 55 10.71 -3.48 -8.77
C ALA A 55 10.20 -2.20 -9.46
N ALA A 56 9.30 -1.45 -8.82
CA ALA A 56 8.56 -0.33 -9.41
C ALA A 56 9.09 1.06 -8.99
N GLY A 57 9.67 1.13 -7.80
CA GLY A 57 9.95 2.35 -7.06
C GLY A 57 8.73 2.95 -6.37
N GLU A 58 8.97 3.61 -5.22
CA GLU A 58 7.98 4.33 -4.41
C GLU A 58 7.07 5.24 -5.25
N LYS A 59 7.64 6.04 -6.15
CA LYS A 59 6.86 7.01 -6.95
C LYS A 59 5.82 6.34 -7.85
N LEU A 60 6.15 5.17 -8.42
CA LEU A 60 5.20 4.43 -9.25
C LEU A 60 4.10 3.81 -8.39
N LEU A 61 4.46 3.25 -7.22
CA LEU A 61 3.49 2.70 -6.27
C LEU A 61 2.49 3.75 -5.78
N ARG A 62 2.97 4.92 -5.34
CA ARG A 62 2.12 6.06 -4.94
C ARG A 62 1.15 6.48 -6.05
N ARG A 63 1.60 6.44 -7.30
CA ARG A 63 0.73 6.75 -8.44
C ARG A 63 -0.24 5.62 -8.73
N TRP A 64 0.22 4.38 -8.74
CA TRP A 64 -0.57 3.20 -9.08
C TRP A 64 -1.71 2.97 -8.08
N VAL A 65 -1.45 3.12 -6.78
CA VAL A 65 -2.44 2.89 -5.73
C VAL A 65 -3.70 3.77 -5.91
N ARG A 66 -3.54 4.92 -6.59
CA ARG A 66 -4.62 5.86 -6.94
C ARG A 66 -5.08 5.83 -8.40
N THR A 67 -4.33 5.19 -9.30
CA THR A 67 -4.63 5.23 -10.76
C THR A 67 -5.71 4.21 -11.15
N GLY A 68 -5.90 3.15 -10.36
CA GLY A 68 -6.88 2.12 -10.65
C GLY A 68 -6.51 1.23 -11.83
N GLY A 69 -6.82 -0.05 -11.70
CA GLY A 69 -6.57 -1.08 -12.71
C GLY A 69 -7.83 -1.89 -13.02
N PRO A 70 -7.72 -2.97 -13.81
CA PRO A 70 -8.84 -3.87 -14.10
C PRO A 70 -9.43 -4.52 -12.85
N ALA A 71 -8.64 -4.65 -11.78
CA ALA A 71 -9.07 -5.15 -10.47
C ALA A 71 -9.71 -4.08 -9.56
N GLY A 72 -9.77 -2.82 -10.00
CA GLY A 72 -10.27 -1.68 -9.22
C GLY A 72 -9.17 -0.73 -8.74
N VAL A 73 -9.51 0.16 -7.80
CA VAL A 73 -8.58 1.13 -7.23
C VAL A 73 -7.90 0.51 -5.99
N PRO A 74 -6.57 0.31 -5.99
CA PRO A 74 -5.89 -0.40 -4.90
C PRO A 74 -6.10 0.24 -3.53
N VAL A 75 -6.18 1.57 -3.43
CA VAL A 75 -6.49 2.24 -2.16
C VAL A 75 -7.88 1.89 -1.65
N GLU A 76 -8.88 1.78 -2.52
CA GLU A 76 -10.24 1.39 -2.10
C GLU A 76 -10.31 -0.08 -1.69
N LEU A 77 -9.50 -0.95 -2.31
CA LEU A 77 -9.39 -2.35 -1.90
C LEU A 77 -8.77 -2.47 -0.50
N LEU A 78 -7.73 -1.67 -0.21
CA LEU A 78 -7.13 -1.58 1.12
C LEU A 78 -8.16 -1.08 2.14
N VAL A 79 -8.81 0.05 1.90
CA VAL A 79 -9.84 0.64 2.78
C VAL A 79 -11.01 -0.33 3.01
N ALA A 80 -11.42 -1.07 1.98
CA ALA A 80 -12.44 -2.12 2.09
C ALA A 80 -11.94 -3.40 2.80
N ARG A 81 -10.67 -3.43 3.27
CA ARG A 81 -9.98 -4.59 3.86
C ARG A 81 -9.97 -5.81 2.94
N ASN A 82 -10.02 -5.57 1.64
CA ASN A 82 -9.93 -6.59 0.60
C ASN A 82 -8.47 -6.77 0.17
N TYR A 83 -7.69 -7.38 1.05
CA TYR A 83 -6.27 -7.65 0.79
C TYR A 83 -6.05 -8.60 -0.40
N ILE A 84 -6.98 -9.53 -0.62
CA ILE A 84 -6.94 -10.45 -1.77
C ILE A 84 -7.04 -9.68 -3.08
N GLY A 85 -7.97 -8.72 -3.18
CA GLY A 85 -8.07 -7.86 -4.36
C GLY A 85 -6.84 -6.97 -4.54
N PHE A 86 -6.24 -6.49 -3.44
CA PHE A 86 -5.03 -5.70 -3.49
C PHE A 86 -3.84 -6.50 -4.04
N GLU A 87 -3.65 -7.72 -3.56
CA GLU A 87 -2.61 -8.65 -4.03
C GLU A 87 -2.81 -8.99 -5.51
N ASP A 88 -4.04 -9.26 -5.96
CA ASP A 88 -4.36 -9.49 -7.37
C ASP A 88 -4.03 -8.27 -8.24
N ALA A 89 -4.39 -7.07 -7.78
CA ALA A 89 -4.06 -5.82 -8.47
C ALA A 89 -2.53 -5.63 -8.56
N LEU A 90 -1.79 -6.00 -7.53
CA LEU A 90 -0.32 -5.92 -7.49
C LEU A 90 0.31 -6.95 -8.44
N GLY A 91 -0.21 -8.18 -8.46
CA GLY A 91 0.15 -9.21 -9.42
C GLY A 91 -0.05 -8.72 -10.86
N ALA A 92 -1.21 -8.13 -11.14
CA ALA A 92 -1.50 -7.55 -12.45
C ALA A 92 -0.57 -6.38 -12.81
N LEU A 93 -0.13 -5.57 -11.84
CA LEU A 93 0.88 -4.51 -12.06
C LEU A 93 2.24 -5.12 -12.42
N SER A 94 2.65 -6.17 -11.71
CA SER A 94 3.90 -6.90 -11.93
C SER A 94 3.92 -7.59 -13.30
N GLU A 95 2.83 -8.29 -13.66
CA GLU A 95 2.66 -8.93 -14.97
C GLU A 95 2.69 -7.93 -16.14
N ARG A 96 2.20 -6.72 -15.90
CA ARG A 96 2.25 -5.62 -16.89
C ARG A 96 3.62 -4.97 -16.99
N GLY A 97 4.60 -5.42 -16.19
CA GLY A 97 6.01 -5.06 -16.28
C GLY A 97 6.35 -3.72 -15.65
N PHE A 98 5.67 -3.32 -14.58
CA PHE A 98 5.86 -2.04 -13.86
C PHE A 98 6.16 -0.87 -14.81
N VAL A 99 5.47 -0.80 -15.95
CA VAL A 99 5.87 0.08 -17.06
C VAL A 99 5.57 1.52 -16.68
N ILE A 100 6.60 2.21 -16.22
CA ILE A 100 6.62 3.66 -16.17
C ILE A 100 6.67 4.10 -17.63
N ARG A 101 5.53 4.51 -18.21
CA ARG A 101 5.58 5.41 -19.36
C ARG A 101 6.07 6.77 -18.85
N GLY A 102 7.37 6.86 -18.64
CA GLY A 102 8.11 8.06 -18.31
C GLY A 102 9.16 8.30 -19.40
N GLY A 103 8.79 9.07 -20.43
CA GLY A 103 9.70 9.86 -21.24
C GLY A 103 10.70 9.11 -22.15
N GLY A 104 10.32 8.90 -23.40
CA GLY A 104 11.28 9.11 -24.48
C GLY A 104 11.45 10.63 -24.65
N ALA A 105 12.67 11.13 -24.45
CA ALA A 105 13.31 12.26 -25.13
C ALA A 105 14.72 12.43 -24.55
#